data_AF-A0A8H6R421-F1
#
_entry.id   AF-A0A8H6R421-F1
#
_cell.length_a   1.000
_cell.length_b   1.000
_cell.length_c   1.000
_cell.angle_alpha   90.00
_cell.angle_beta   90.00
_cell.angle_gamma   90.00
#
_symmetry.space_group_name_H-M   'P 1'
#
loop_
_entity.id
_entity.type
_entity.pdbx_description
1 polymer ?
#
loop_
_entity_poly.entity_id
_entity_poly.type
_entity_poly.pdbx_seq_one_letter_code
_entity_poly.pdbx_strand_id
1 'polypeptide(L)'
;MGYITDLQAAHSSHVAGMVYGRGIQEQAGSTAHRREMFWLSSTDWHQFLGFSAPGHPSILGKRKRAPWEDEAEVSRMERQHQLATMDLEAAAQRMTGRPDMQFQGVQDPAMRAIQRGESPVVAVMPTSRGKSMLFMVPAFTAPGGTTIVVVPLVALQADMTRRCQELGISCVLWESRRPPNTASIVLVTPESVVSPDFQTFLNWLRWTRRLDWIVINECHVVLNNQRDFRPQMA
;
A
#
# COMPACT_ATOMS: atom_id res chain seq x y z
N MET A 1 19.54 35.08 -5.03
CA MET A 1 19.08 33.94 -4.21
C MET A 1 19.05 32.59 -4.95
N GLY A 2 19.33 32.51 -6.25
CA GLY A 2 19.28 31.24 -7.02
C GLY A 2 20.63 30.54 -7.26
N TYR A 3 21.74 31.08 -6.77
CA TYR A 3 23.09 30.54 -7.03
C TYR A 3 23.61 29.60 -5.93
N ILE A 4 23.06 29.70 -4.72
CA ILE A 4 23.46 28.86 -3.56
C ILE A 4 22.65 27.55 -3.54
N THR A 5 21.46 27.56 -4.16
CA THR A 5 20.50 26.45 -4.21
C THR A 5 20.97 25.24 -5.03
N ASP A 6 21.88 25.43 -5.97
CA ASP A 6 22.40 24.34 -6.84
C ASP A 6 23.64 23.63 -6.25
N LEU A 7 24.28 24.19 -5.22
CA LEU A 7 25.50 23.62 -4.63
C LEU A 7 25.24 22.59 -3.52
N GLN A 8 24.01 22.56 -2.97
CA GLN A 8 23.62 21.64 -1.88
C GLN A 8 22.86 20.41 -2.37
N ALA A 9 22.45 20.39 -3.63
CA ALA A 9 21.87 19.22 -4.27
C ALA A 9 22.97 18.53 -5.09
N ALA A 10 23.09 17.20 -5.01
CA ALA A 10 23.98 16.43 -5.89
C ALA A 10 23.58 16.52 -7.39
N HIS A 11 22.51 17.27 -7.68
CA HIS A 11 21.88 17.48 -8.97
C HIS A 11 21.36 18.92 -9.04
N SER A 12 21.50 19.57 -10.19
CA SER A 12 20.90 20.91 -10.38
C SER A 12 19.38 20.87 -10.24
N SER A 13 18.77 21.99 -9.87
CA SER A 13 17.32 22.18 -9.83
C SER A 13 16.60 21.70 -11.11
N HIS A 14 17.28 21.81 -12.26
CA HIS A 14 16.84 21.28 -13.55
C HIS A 14 16.86 19.73 -13.60
N VAL A 15 17.93 19.09 -13.10
CA VAL A 15 18.04 17.62 -13.03
C VAL A 15 17.07 17.04 -12.00
N ALA A 16 16.87 17.70 -10.86
CA ALA A 16 15.85 17.32 -9.89
C ALA A 16 14.43 17.37 -10.50
N GLY A 17 14.17 18.41 -11.30
CA GLY A 17 12.92 18.53 -12.07
C GLY A 17 12.75 17.48 -13.17
N MET A 18 13.83 17.05 -13.82
CA MET A 18 13.78 16.06 -14.90
C MET A 18 13.74 14.60 -14.41
N VAL A 19 14.45 14.26 -13.33
CA VAL A 19 14.61 12.87 -12.86
C VAL A 19 13.58 12.49 -11.80
N TYR A 20 13.29 13.38 -10.84
CA TYR A 20 12.33 13.11 -9.77
C TYR A 20 10.96 13.77 -10.00
N GLY A 21 10.90 14.77 -10.89
CA GLY A 21 9.67 15.49 -11.26
C GLY A 21 8.82 14.84 -12.35
N ARG A 22 9.29 13.75 -13.00
CA ARG A 22 8.51 13.05 -14.03
C ARG A 22 7.74 11.84 -13.51
N GLY A 23 6.67 12.14 -12.78
CA GLY A 23 5.42 11.37 -12.81
C GLY A 23 4.32 12.30 -13.33
N ILE A 24 4.49 12.87 -14.53
CA ILE A 24 3.66 13.95 -15.08
C ILE A 24 2.33 13.37 -15.58
N GLN A 25 1.36 13.32 -14.68
CA GLN A 25 -0.01 13.77 -14.92
C GLN A 25 -0.61 14.09 -13.55
N GLU A 26 -0.95 15.38 -13.32
CA GLU A 26 -2.09 15.90 -12.51
C GLU A 26 -1.81 17.17 -11.68
N GLN A 27 -2.71 18.14 -11.91
CA GLN A 27 -3.10 19.37 -11.18
C GLN A 27 -2.05 20.38 -10.69
N ALA A 28 -2.20 21.62 -11.19
CA ALA A 28 -1.45 22.82 -10.82
C ALA A 28 -1.72 23.23 -9.37
N GLY A 29 -0.94 22.66 -8.44
CA GLY A 29 -1.01 22.96 -7.00
C GLY A 29 -0.30 21.90 -6.16
N SER A 30 -0.37 20.64 -6.58
CA SER A 30 0.30 19.51 -5.91
C SER A 30 1.83 19.60 -5.98
N THR A 31 2.36 20.21 -7.04
CA THR A 31 3.81 20.30 -7.31
C THR A 31 4.54 21.24 -6.36
N ALA A 32 3.89 22.33 -5.90
CA ALA A 32 4.52 23.31 -5.02
C ALA A 32 4.69 22.73 -3.61
N HIS A 33 3.62 22.18 -3.05
CA HIS A 33 3.64 21.55 -1.74
C HIS A 33 4.59 20.34 -1.70
N ARG A 34 4.58 19.47 -2.72
CA ARG A 34 5.54 18.35 -2.79
C ARG A 34 7.01 18.79 -2.90
N ARG A 35 7.29 19.90 -3.59
CA ARG A 35 8.65 20.48 -3.64
C ARG A 35 9.08 20.99 -2.28
N GLU A 36 8.21 21.69 -1.57
CA GLU A 36 8.47 22.17 -0.22
C GLU A 36 8.74 21.01 0.75
N MET A 37 7.96 19.94 0.66
CA MET A 37 8.16 18.73 1.46
C MET A 37 9.46 18.01 1.12
N PHE A 38 9.82 17.93 -0.17
CA PHE A 38 11.13 17.42 -0.57
C PHE A 38 12.27 18.27 0.00
N TRP A 39 12.14 19.60 -0.02
CA TRP A 39 13.12 20.51 0.56
C TRP A 39 13.30 20.30 2.06
N LEU A 40 12.21 20.22 2.82
CA LEU A 40 12.25 19.93 4.25
C LEU A 40 12.95 18.58 4.51
N SER A 41 12.62 17.56 3.72
CA SER A 41 13.22 16.21 3.84
C SER A 41 14.71 16.23 3.60
N SER A 42 15.13 16.86 2.50
CA SER A 42 16.53 16.96 2.12
C SER A 42 17.32 17.73 3.18
N THR A 43 16.74 18.79 3.74
CA THR A 43 17.38 19.61 4.79
C THR A 43 17.56 18.80 6.07
N ASP A 44 16.53 18.05 6.50
CA ASP A 44 16.59 17.17 7.68
C ASP A 44 17.63 16.06 7.50
N TRP A 45 17.72 15.47 6.31
CA TRP A 45 18.73 14.45 5.99
C TRP A 45 20.14 15.02 5.96
N HIS A 46 20.32 16.21 5.40
CA HIS A 46 21.62 16.88 5.41
C HIS A 46 22.05 17.21 6.85
N GLN A 47 21.14 17.70 7.68
CA GLN A 47 21.41 17.94 9.10
C GLN A 47 21.76 16.64 9.84
N PHE A 48 20.99 15.56 9.64
CA PHE A 48 21.23 14.26 10.26
C PHE A 48 22.59 13.66 9.89
N LEU A 49 22.97 13.72 8.61
CA LEU A 49 24.23 13.19 8.10
C LEU A 49 25.42 14.15 8.33
N GLY A 50 25.18 15.32 8.92
CA GLY A 50 26.22 16.31 9.20
C GLY A 50 26.70 17.09 7.97
N PHE A 51 25.98 17.04 6.85
CA PHE A 51 26.26 17.89 5.70
C PHE A 51 25.94 19.36 6.07
N SER A 52 26.98 20.19 6.14
CA SER A 52 26.87 21.57 6.62
C SER A 52 26.17 22.46 5.59
N ALA A 53 25.08 23.11 5.99
CA ALA A 53 24.64 24.34 5.33
C ALA A 53 25.53 25.50 5.79
N PRO A 54 25.91 26.45 4.92
CA PRO A 54 26.68 27.61 5.34
C PRO A 54 25.91 28.38 6.42
N GLY A 55 26.41 28.34 7.66
CA GLY A 55 25.82 29.04 8.81
C GLY A 55 25.16 28.19 9.89
N HIS A 56 25.08 26.85 9.76
CA HIS A 56 24.56 25.98 10.83
C HIS A 56 25.62 24.94 11.25
N PRO A 57 25.99 24.84 12.55
CA PRO A 57 26.93 23.83 13.02
C PRO A 57 26.36 22.42 12.80
N SER A 58 27.18 21.51 12.26
CA SER A 58 26.84 20.11 12.05
C SER A 58 26.70 19.39 13.39
N ILE A 59 25.48 19.15 13.84
CA ILE A 59 25.21 18.30 15.00
C ILE A 59 24.74 16.95 14.47
N LEU A 60 25.57 15.91 14.62
CA LEU A 60 25.12 14.52 14.52
C LEU A 60 24.13 14.27 15.66
N GLY A 61 22.84 14.24 15.34
CA GLY A 61 21.74 14.09 16.29
C GLY A 61 20.67 13.13 15.80
N LYS A 62 19.68 12.83 16.65
CA LYS A 62 18.51 12.03 16.22
C LYS A 62 17.76 12.77 15.13
N ARG A 63 17.52 12.12 13.98
CA ARG A 63 16.71 12.68 12.89
C ARG A 63 15.35 13.09 13.44
N LYS A 64 14.98 14.36 13.26
CA LYS A 64 13.61 14.83 13.52
C LYS A 64 12.71 14.21 12.46
N ARG A 65 11.57 13.62 12.88
CA ARG A 65 10.59 13.11 11.93
C ARG A 65 10.05 14.27 11.11
N ALA A 66 9.86 14.00 9.83
CA ALA A 66 9.35 15.01 8.95
C ALA A 66 7.81 15.14 9.11
N PRO A 67 7.22 16.32 8.89
CA PRO A 67 5.78 16.54 9.11
C PRO A 67 4.86 15.53 8.41
N TRP A 68 5.17 15.09 7.18
CA TRP A 68 4.36 14.09 6.47
C TRP A 68 4.47 12.68 7.04
N GLU A 69 5.55 12.35 7.76
CA GLU A 69 5.66 11.05 8.43
C GLU A 69 4.64 10.96 9.57
N ASP A 70 4.39 12.08 10.25
CA ASP A 70 3.37 12.18 11.28
C ASP A 70 1.96 12.19 10.67
N GLU A 71 1.72 12.92 9.58
CA GLU A 71 0.44 12.87 8.84
C GLU A 71 0.13 11.46 8.33
N ALA A 72 1.10 10.76 7.76
CA ALA A 72 0.94 9.40 7.26
C ALA A 72 0.65 8.39 8.40
N GLU A 73 1.27 8.57 9.56
CA GLU A 73 0.94 7.81 10.77
C GLU A 73 -0.49 8.08 11.25
N VAL A 74 -0.92 9.35 11.27
CA VAL A 74 -2.29 9.73 11.61
C VAL A 74 -3.28 9.09 10.64
N SER A 75 -3.06 9.21 9.32
CA SER A 75 -3.92 8.58 8.33
C SER A 75 -4.00 7.06 8.49
N ARG A 76 -2.89 6.41 8.88
CA ARG A 76 -2.91 4.96 9.17
C ARG A 76 -3.72 4.65 10.42
N MET A 77 -3.58 5.43 11.48
CA MET A 77 -4.36 5.27 12.71
C MET A 77 -5.86 5.49 12.45
N GLU A 78 -6.23 6.49 11.65
CA GLU A 78 -7.60 6.76 11.24
C GLU A 78 -8.20 5.57 10.49
N ARG A 79 -7.48 5.00 9.51
CA ARG A 79 -7.95 3.81 8.78
C ARG A 79 -8.14 2.60 9.69
N GLN A 80 -7.18 2.36 10.60
CA GLN A 80 -7.30 1.27 11.58
C GLN A 80 -8.49 1.47 12.52
N HIS A 81 -8.66 2.70 13.01
CA HIS A 81 -9.80 3.05 13.87
C HIS A 81 -11.13 2.88 13.13
N GLN A 82 -11.22 3.39 11.90
CA GLN A 82 -12.40 3.27 11.05
C GLN A 82 -12.79 1.80 10.82
N LEU A 83 -11.82 0.93 10.53
CA LEU A 83 -12.07 -0.50 10.39
C LEU A 83 -12.54 -1.11 11.73
N ALA A 84 -11.87 -0.78 12.84
CA ALA A 84 -12.16 -1.32 14.17
C ALA A 84 -13.56 -0.94 14.68
N THR A 85 -14.07 0.24 14.34
CA THR A 85 -15.40 0.72 14.78
C THR A 85 -16.52 0.43 13.79
N MET A 86 -16.20 -0.10 12.60
CA MET A 86 -17.20 -0.33 11.55
C MET A 86 -18.16 -1.47 11.91
N ASP A 87 -19.43 -1.32 11.55
CA ASP A 87 -20.32 -2.48 11.41
C ASP A 87 -19.96 -3.21 10.10
N LEU A 88 -19.27 -4.34 10.24
CA LEU A 88 -18.79 -5.15 9.12
C LEU A 88 -19.93 -5.72 8.27
N GLU A 89 -21.05 -6.07 8.89
CA GLU A 89 -22.18 -6.67 8.20
C GLU A 89 -22.92 -5.60 7.40
N ALA A 90 -23.21 -4.45 8.02
CA ALA A 90 -23.77 -3.30 7.31
C ALA A 90 -22.84 -2.80 6.18
N ALA A 91 -21.51 -2.85 6.39
CA ALA A 91 -20.55 -2.53 5.34
C ALA A 91 -20.61 -3.54 4.18
N ALA A 92 -20.69 -4.83 4.45
CA ALA A 92 -20.78 -5.87 3.43
C ALA A 92 -22.11 -5.82 2.66
N GLN A 93 -23.22 -5.51 3.33
CA GLN A 93 -24.52 -5.28 2.71
C GLN A 93 -24.48 -4.07 1.78
N ARG A 94 -23.91 -2.94 2.22
CA ARG A 94 -23.71 -1.75 1.39
C ARG A 94 -22.83 -2.02 0.19
N MET A 95 -21.70 -2.70 0.40
CA MET A 95 -20.75 -3.02 -0.66
C MET A 95 -21.39 -3.91 -1.72
N THR A 96 -22.15 -4.94 -1.31
CA THR A 96 -22.74 -5.92 -2.23
C THR A 96 -24.13 -5.52 -2.77
N GLY A 97 -24.74 -4.48 -2.23
CA GLY A 97 -26.12 -4.08 -2.55
C GLY A 97 -27.20 -5.07 -2.09
N ARG A 98 -26.86 -6.01 -1.20
CA ARG A 98 -27.78 -7.06 -0.72
C ARG A 98 -28.05 -6.89 0.78
N PRO A 99 -29.28 -6.52 1.17
CA PRO A 99 -29.61 -6.25 2.58
C PRO A 99 -29.70 -7.53 3.44
N ASP A 100 -29.86 -8.69 2.81
CA ASP A 100 -29.89 -10.01 3.44
C ASP A 100 -28.51 -10.67 3.53
N MET A 101 -27.45 -9.95 3.12
CA MET A 101 -26.10 -10.49 3.18
C MET A 101 -25.65 -10.63 4.64
N GLN A 102 -25.23 -11.85 4.98
CA GLN A 102 -24.65 -12.19 6.27
C GLN A 102 -23.37 -13.00 6.05
N PHE A 103 -22.39 -12.85 6.95
CA PHE A 103 -21.20 -13.70 6.96
C PHE A 103 -21.56 -15.12 7.42
N GLN A 104 -21.10 -16.13 6.70
CA GLN A 104 -21.41 -17.53 7.01
C GLN A 104 -20.19 -18.30 7.51
N GLY A 105 -20.41 -19.12 8.54
CA GLY A 105 -19.41 -20.06 9.06
C GLY A 105 -18.13 -19.34 9.50
N VAL A 106 -16.99 -19.70 8.88
CA VAL A 106 -15.66 -19.17 9.23
C VAL A 106 -15.46 -17.70 8.80
N GLN A 107 -16.35 -17.13 7.97
CA GLN A 107 -16.21 -15.74 7.52
C GLN A 107 -16.33 -14.72 8.65
N ASP A 108 -17.30 -14.88 9.54
CA ASP A 108 -17.54 -13.95 10.65
C ASP A 108 -16.33 -13.90 11.61
N PRO A 109 -15.83 -15.03 12.17
CA PRO A 109 -14.68 -14.98 13.06
C PRO A 109 -13.40 -14.49 12.35
N ALA A 110 -13.21 -14.82 11.06
CA ALA A 110 -12.08 -14.32 10.28
C ALA A 110 -12.18 -12.80 10.05
N MET A 111 -13.36 -12.28 9.71
CA MET A 111 -13.57 -10.84 9.53
C MET A 111 -13.40 -10.08 10.83
N ARG A 112 -13.89 -10.62 11.95
CA ARG A 112 -13.69 -10.01 13.27
C ARG A 112 -12.22 -10.00 13.68
N ALA A 113 -11.44 -11.03 13.35
CA ALA A 113 -9.99 -11.04 13.56
C ALA A 113 -9.30 -9.93 12.76
N ILE A 114 -9.65 -9.78 11.48
CA ILE A 114 -9.17 -8.70 10.61
C ILE A 114 -9.55 -7.33 11.17
N GLN A 115 -10.79 -7.15 11.64
CA GLN A 115 -11.28 -5.92 12.25
C GLN A 115 -10.49 -5.55 13.52
N ARG A 116 -10.08 -6.53 14.32
CA ARG A 116 -9.23 -6.32 15.50
C ARG A 116 -7.76 -6.09 15.17
N GLY A 117 -7.38 -6.14 13.89
CA GLY A 117 -5.98 -5.98 13.48
C GLY A 117 -5.11 -7.21 13.77
N GLU A 118 -5.72 -8.39 13.97
CA GLU A 118 -4.98 -9.62 14.27
C GLU A 118 -4.22 -10.11 13.03
N SER A 119 -2.96 -10.52 13.23
CA SER A 119 -2.11 -11.10 12.19
C SER A 119 -1.06 -12.02 12.84
N PRO A 120 -0.81 -13.23 12.32
CA PRO A 120 -1.41 -13.82 11.12
C PRO A 120 -2.80 -14.45 11.37
N VAL A 121 -3.67 -14.42 10.35
CA VAL A 121 -4.99 -15.09 10.33
C VAL A 121 -5.03 -16.10 9.20
N VAL A 122 -5.42 -17.34 9.50
CA VAL A 122 -5.61 -18.41 8.50
C VAL A 122 -7.08 -18.80 8.46
N ALA A 123 -7.74 -18.51 7.34
CA ALA A 123 -9.13 -18.87 7.11
C ALA A 123 -9.22 -20.02 6.11
N VAL A 124 -9.73 -21.18 6.56
CA VAL A 124 -9.98 -22.34 5.70
C VAL A 124 -11.45 -22.34 5.31
N MET A 125 -11.72 -22.16 4.02
CA MET A 125 -13.07 -22.01 3.49
C MET A 125 -13.23 -22.74 2.14
N PRO A 126 -14.43 -23.27 1.81
CA PRO A 126 -14.74 -23.79 0.49
C PRO A 126 -14.60 -22.71 -0.60
N THR A 127 -14.18 -23.11 -1.80
CA THR A 127 -13.84 -22.23 -2.93
C THR A 127 -15.03 -21.40 -3.47
N SER A 128 -16.26 -21.74 -3.10
CA SER A 128 -17.50 -21.11 -3.58
C SER A 128 -18.10 -20.04 -2.63
N ARG A 129 -17.50 -19.79 -1.46
CA ARG A 129 -18.15 -19.03 -0.36
C ARG A 129 -17.55 -17.65 -0.06
N GLY A 130 -17.17 -16.86 -1.06
CA GLY A 130 -16.87 -15.45 -0.82
C GLY A 130 -15.64 -15.19 0.07
N LYS A 131 -14.57 -15.97 -0.10
CA LYS A 131 -13.25 -15.69 0.52
C LYS A 131 -12.78 -14.26 0.23
N SER A 132 -13.12 -13.74 -0.95
CA SER A 132 -12.74 -12.39 -1.37
C SER A 132 -13.35 -11.29 -0.50
N MET A 133 -14.48 -11.55 0.16
CA MET A 133 -15.09 -10.60 1.08
C MET A 133 -14.13 -10.20 2.20
N LEU A 134 -13.29 -11.13 2.67
CA LEU A 134 -12.36 -10.93 3.79
C LEU A 134 -11.35 -9.79 3.54
N PHE A 135 -11.06 -9.46 2.28
CA PHE A 135 -10.18 -8.34 1.94
C PHE A 135 -10.89 -7.22 1.18
N MET A 136 -11.99 -7.51 0.47
CA MET A 136 -12.78 -6.49 -0.23
C MET A 136 -13.54 -5.59 0.76
N VAL A 137 -14.14 -6.15 1.81
CA VAL A 137 -14.87 -5.35 2.81
C VAL A 137 -13.93 -4.36 3.52
N PRO A 138 -12.77 -4.79 4.06
CA PRO A 138 -11.80 -3.84 4.63
C PRO A 138 -11.31 -2.77 3.65
N ALA A 139 -11.04 -3.14 2.39
CA ALA A 139 -10.58 -2.19 1.37
C ALA A 139 -11.67 -1.18 0.96
N PHE A 140 -12.94 -1.56 1.05
CA PHE A 140 -14.08 -0.68 0.82
C PHE A 140 -14.34 0.25 2.00
N THR A 141 -14.15 -0.24 3.23
CA THR A 141 -14.50 0.50 4.46
C THR A 141 -13.47 1.52 4.88
N ALA A 142 -12.18 1.26 4.65
CA ALA A 142 -11.07 2.13 5.05
C ALA A 142 -10.19 2.50 3.83
N PRO A 143 -10.66 3.39 2.94
CA PRO A 143 -9.91 3.78 1.75
C PRO A 143 -8.64 4.59 2.11
N GLY A 144 -7.68 4.62 1.19
CA GLY A 144 -6.44 5.40 1.31
C GLY A 144 -5.19 4.56 1.58
N GLY A 145 -5.38 3.35 2.11
CA GLY A 145 -4.34 2.32 2.13
C GLY A 145 -4.50 1.31 1.00
N THR A 146 -3.55 0.40 0.93
CA THR A 146 -3.39 -0.59 -0.13
C THR A 146 -3.26 -1.97 0.50
N THR A 147 -4.15 -2.87 0.07
CA THR A 147 -4.10 -4.30 0.38
C THR A 147 -3.47 -5.04 -0.78
N ILE A 148 -2.44 -5.82 -0.49
CA ILE A 148 -1.76 -6.67 -1.48
C ILE A 148 -2.40 -8.05 -1.42
N VAL A 149 -2.85 -8.57 -2.57
CA VAL A 149 -3.42 -9.92 -2.67
C VAL A 149 -2.56 -10.75 -3.62
N VAL A 150 -1.86 -11.74 -3.07
CA VAL A 150 -1.08 -12.71 -3.83
C VAL A 150 -2.03 -13.78 -4.36
N VAL A 151 -2.11 -13.91 -5.69
CA VAL A 151 -3.01 -14.82 -6.37
C VAL A 151 -2.24 -15.71 -7.36
N PRO A 152 -2.25 -17.05 -7.18
CA PRO A 152 -1.45 -17.96 -8.03
C PRO A 152 -2.02 -18.16 -9.44
N LEU A 153 -3.33 -17.99 -9.62
CA LEU A 153 -4.03 -18.26 -10.87
C LEU A 153 -4.36 -16.96 -11.62
N VAL A 154 -3.79 -16.78 -12.82
CA VAL A 154 -4.02 -15.60 -13.68
C VAL A 154 -5.50 -15.44 -14.05
N ALA A 155 -6.19 -16.55 -14.34
CA ALA A 155 -7.62 -16.53 -14.66
C ALA A 155 -8.47 -15.92 -13.52
N LEU A 156 -8.04 -16.08 -12.27
CA LEU A 156 -8.74 -15.54 -11.10
C LEU A 156 -8.53 -14.02 -10.96
N GLN A 157 -7.43 -13.48 -11.48
CA GLN A 157 -7.13 -12.04 -11.39
C GLN A 157 -8.13 -11.21 -12.20
N ALA A 158 -8.46 -11.63 -13.42
CA ALA A 158 -9.43 -10.93 -14.25
C ALA A 158 -10.83 -10.89 -13.59
N ASP A 159 -11.27 -12.03 -13.04
CA ASP A 159 -12.53 -12.12 -12.31
C ASP A 159 -12.55 -11.25 -11.05
N MET A 160 -11.45 -11.20 -10.30
CA MET A 160 -11.33 -10.35 -9.10
C MET A 160 -11.34 -8.87 -9.46
N THR A 161 -10.60 -8.47 -10.50
CA THR A 161 -10.58 -7.09 -10.99
C THR A 161 -11.97 -6.65 -11.42
N ARG A 162 -12.69 -7.48 -12.19
CA ARG A 162 -14.07 -7.20 -12.59
C ARG A 162 -14.98 -6.99 -11.38
N ARG A 163 -14.93 -7.89 -10.40
CA ARG A 163 -15.75 -7.76 -9.17
C ARG A 163 -15.41 -6.49 -8.38
N CYS A 164 -14.12 -6.16 -8.25
CA CYS A 164 -13.75 -4.91 -7.56
C CYS A 164 -14.30 -3.67 -8.29
N GLN A 165 -14.23 -3.65 -9.63
CA GLN A 165 -14.79 -2.55 -10.42
C GLN A 165 -16.31 -2.43 -10.27
N GLU A 166 -17.04 -3.55 -10.28
CA GLU A 166 -18.49 -3.59 -10.02
C GLU A 166 -18.85 -3.05 -8.63
N LEU A 167 -17.98 -3.27 -7.63
CA LEU A 167 -18.14 -2.81 -6.25
C LEU A 167 -17.56 -1.40 -6.01
N GLY A 168 -17.02 -0.73 -7.03
CA GLY A 168 -16.39 0.59 -6.90
C GLY A 168 -15.05 0.61 -6.14
N ILE A 169 -14.41 -0.54 -5.96
CA ILE A 169 -13.11 -0.67 -5.29
C ILE A 169 -12.00 -0.54 -6.33
N SER A 170 -11.06 0.40 -6.11
CA SER A 170 -9.89 0.54 -6.97
C SER A 170 -8.98 -0.68 -6.84
N CYS A 171 -8.96 -1.50 -7.88
CA CYS A 171 -8.22 -2.76 -7.94
C CYS A 171 -7.44 -2.85 -9.25
N VAL A 172 -6.17 -3.21 -9.14
CA VAL A 172 -5.25 -3.26 -10.28
C VAL A 172 -4.35 -4.48 -10.19
N LEU A 173 -3.94 -4.96 -11.36
CA LEU A 173 -2.89 -5.96 -11.47
C LEU A 173 -1.52 -5.31 -11.30
N TRP A 174 -0.63 -5.94 -10.55
CA TRP A 174 0.76 -5.53 -10.45
C TRP A 174 1.45 -5.71 -11.80
N GLU A 175 1.97 -4.61 -12.32
CA GLU A 175 2.87 -4.57 -13.47
C GLU A 175 4.10 -3.76 -13.08
N SER A 176 5.29 -4.35 -13.12
CA SER A 176 6.53 -3.70 -12.66
C SER A 176 6.81 -2.33 -13.31
N ARG A 177 6.27 -2.09 -14.51
CA ARG A 177 6.45 -0.83 -15.28
C ARG A 177 5.54 0.31 -14.83
N ARG A 178 4.50 0.04 -14.03
CA ARG A 178 3.53 1.05 -13.56
C ARG A 178 3.16 0.78 -12.10
N PRO A 179 3.84 1.42 -11.13
CA PRO A 179 3.50 1.26 -9.73
C PRO A 179 2.10 1.83 -9.46
N PRO A 180 1.18 1.03 -8.88
CA PRO A 180 -0.18 1.45 -8.63
C PRO A 180 -0.28 2.30 -7.36
N ASN A 181 0.08 3.57 -7.47
CA ASN A 181 0.22 4.45 -6.31
C ASN A 181 -1.09 4.80 -5.59
N THR A 182 -2.26 4.48 -6.16
CA THR A 182 -3.57 4.90 -5.61
C THR A 182 -4.57 3.75 -5.47
N ALA A 183 -4.17 2.51 -5.76
CA ALA A 183 -5.09 1.37 -5.70
C ALA A 183 -5.34 0.92 -4.25
N SER A 184 -6.60 0.62 -3.94
CA SER A 184 -6.99 0.00 -2.66
C SER A 184 -6.60 -1.47 -2.62
N ILE A 185 -6.61 -2.16 -3.77
CA ILE A 185 -6.21 -3.55 -3.90
C ILE A 185 -5.20 -3.69 -5.04
N VAL A 186 -4.08 -4.35 -4.76
CA VAL A 186 -3.08 -4.73 -5.76
C VAL A 186 -3.02 -6.25 -5.83
N LEU A 187 -3.43 -6.80 -6.98
CA LEU A 187 -3.31 -8.23 -7.26
C LEU A 187 -1.91 -8.51 -7.78
N VAL A 188 -1.23 -9.51 -7.22
CA VAL A 188 0.14 -9.86 -7.61
C VAL A 188 0.30 -11.36 -7.77
N THR A 189 1.06 -11.80 -8.78
CA THR A 189 1.44 -13.21 -8.90
C THR A 189 2.56 -13.54 -7.94
N PRO A 190 2.66 -14.79 -7.44
CA PRO A 190 3.77 -15.19 -6.60
C PRO A 190 5.14 -14.94 -7.24
N GLU A 191 5.26 -15.09 -8.56
CA GLU A 191 6.50 -14.84 -9.29
C GLU A 191 6.90 -13.36 -9.26
N SER A 192 5.91 -12.48 -9.26
CA SER A 192 6.16 -11.05 -9.20
C SER A 192 6.54 -10.60 -7.79
N VAL A 193 6.07 -11.31 -6.75
CA VAL A 193 6.36 -10.97 -5.34
C VAL A 193 7.86 -11.05 -5.03
N VAL A 194 8.57 -12.00 -5.64
CA VAL A 194 10.03 -12.14 -5.44
C VAL A 194 10.86 -11.10 -6.20
N SER A 195 10.24 -10.36 -7.12
CA SER A 195 10.96 -9.38 -7.95
C SER A 195 11.47 -8.19 -7.14
N PRO A 196 12.66 -7.62 -7.46
CA PRO A 196 13.19 -6.42 -6.81
C PRO A 196 12.26 -5.20 -6.95
N ASP A 197 11.57 -5.07 -8.09
CA ASP A 197 10.63 -3.98 -8.34
C ASP A 197 9.45 -4.03 -7.37
N PHE A 198 8.91 -5.22 -7.14
CA PHE A 198 7.84 -5.40 -6.17
C PHE A 198 8.31 -5.15 -4.74
N GLN A 199 9.51 -5.60 -4.37
CA GLN A 199 10.09 -5.30 -3.05
C GLN A 199 10.25 -3.79 -2.84
N THR A 200 10.67 -3.07 -3.87
CA THR A 200 10.80 -1.60 -3.86
C THR A 200 9.43 -0.94 -3.62
N PHE A 201 8.41 -1.39 -4.35
CA PHE A 201 7.03 -0.92 -4.16
C PHE A 201 6.46 -1.25 -2.77
N LEU A 202 6.69 -2.45 -2.27
CA LEU A 202 6.26 -2.87 -0.93
C LEU A 202 6.93 -2.03 0.16
N ASN A 203 8.24 -1.79 0.03
CA ASN A 203 8.99 -0.94 0.95
C ASN A 203 8.50 0.51 0.91
N TRP A 204 8.17 1.02 -0.27
CA TRP A 204 7.55 2.33 -0.42
C TRP A 204 6.19 2.40 0.30
N LEU A 205 5.28 1.44 0.08
CA LEU A 205 3.98 1.40 0.79
C LEU A 205 4.13 1.33 2.31
N ARG A 206 5.12 0.56 2.80
CA ARG A 206 5.44 0.48 4.23
C ARG A 206 5.95 1.81 4.75
N TRP A 207 6.85 2.46 4.02
CA TRP A 207 7.43 3.75 4.41
C TRP A 207 6.38 4.86 4.44
N THR A 208 5.50 4.91 3.44
CA THR A 208 4.39 5.88 3.39
C THR A 208 3.22 5.53 4.30
N ARG A 209 3.31 4.46 5.11
CA ARG A 209 2.22 3.98 5.99
C ARG A 209 0.91 3.71 5.25
N ARG A 210 1.00 3.24 4.00
CA ARG A 210 -0.15 2.90 3.15
C ARG A 210 -0.34 1.40 2.95
N LEU A 211 0.58 0.56 3.40
CA LEU A 211 0.35 -0.88 3.43
C LEU A 211 -0.61 -1.23 4.57
N ASP A 212 -1.79 -1.76 4.23
CA ASP A 212 -2.77 -2.18 5.22
C ASP A 212 -2.69 -3.69 5.49
N TRP A 213 -2.82 -4.52 4.45
CA TRP A 213 -2.84 -5.98 4.57
C TRP A 213 -2.05 -6.67 3.44
N ILE A 214 -1.51 -7.85 3.74
CA ILE A 214 -1.01 -8.80 2.74
C ILE A 214 -1.85 -10.07 2.87
N VAL A 215 -2.48 -10.46 1.77
CA VAL A 215 -3.39 -11.61 1.68
C VAL A 215 -2.79 -12.62 0.71
N ILE A 216 -2.63 -13.86 1.16
CA ILE A 216 -2.14 -14.95 0.31
C ILE A 216 -3.32 -15.85 -0.03
N ASN A 217 -3.81 -15.76 -1.26
CA ASN A 217 -4.90 -16.62 -1.72
C ASN A 217 -4.37 -17.99 -2.13
N GLU A 218 -5.12 -19.05 -1.79
CA GLU A 218 -4.72 -20.44 -2.00
C GLU A 218 -3.31 -20.75 -1.44
N CYS A 219 -3.04 -20.29 -0.20
CA CYS A 219 -1.76 -20.46 0.49
C CYS A 219 -1.31 -21.92 0.62
N HIS A 220 -2.23 -22.89 0.52
CA HIS A 220 -1.89 -24.32 0.48
C HIS A 220 -1.00 -24.68 -0.72
N VAL A 221 -1.03 -23.91 -1.82
CA VAL A 221 -0.14 -24.10 -2.99
C VAL A 221 1.31 -23.85 -2.61
N VAL A 222 1.57 -22.90 -1.71
CA VAL A 222 2.91 -22.61 -1.16
C VAL A 222 3.36 -23.73 -0.22
N LEU A 223 2.43 -24.34 0.51
CA LEU A 223 2.71 -25.39 1.49
C LEU A 223 2.88 -26.79 0.87
N ASN A 224 2.34 -27.02 -0.33
CA ASN A 224 2.47 -28.29 -1.04
C ASN A 224 3.83 -28.37 -1.73
N ASN A 225 4.77 -29.04 -1.08
CA ASN A 225 6.16 -29.26 -1.50
C ASN A 225 6.32 -30.29 -2.66
N GLN A 226 5.34 -30.37 -3.56
CA GLN A 226 5.48 -31.14 -4.80
C GLN A 226 6.46 -30.35 -5.68
N ARG A 227 7.72 -30.82 -5.74
CA ARG A 227 8.92 -30.17 -6.28
C ARG A 227 8.84 -29.63 -7.73
N ASP A 228 7.69 -29.72 -8.39
CA ASP A 228 7.46 -29.28 -9.77
C ASP A 228 6.48 -28.09 -9.90
N PHE A 229 5.81 -27.65 -8.83
CA PHE A 229 4.80 -26.59 -8.91
C PHE A 229 5.30 -25.24 -8.35
N ARG A 230 5.99 -24.47 -9.22
CA ARG A 230 6.43 -23.07 -8.99
C ARG A 230 7.51 -22.90 -7.89
N PRO A 231 8.81 -23.07 -8.23
CA PRO A 231 9.93 -22.99 -7.27
C PRO A 231 10.15 -21.62 -6.61
N GLN A 232 9.46 -20.56 -7.05
CA GLN A 232 9.63 -19.20 -6.54
C GLN A 232 8.86 -18.94 -5.23
N MET A 233 8.02 -19.89 -4.80
CA MET A 233 7.25 -19.80 -3.55
C MET A 233 7.86 -20.61 -2.39
N ALA A 234 8.89 -21.42 -2.65
CA ALA A 234 9.51 -22.31 -1.67
C ALA A 234 10.57 -21.62 -0.81
#